data_AF-A0A8D8H8Q6-F1
#
_entry.id   AF-A0A8D8H8Q6-F1
#
_cell.length_a   1.000
_cell.length_b   1.000
_cell.length_c   1.000
_cell.angle_alpha   90.00
_cell.angle_beta   90.00
_cell.angle_gamma   90.00
#
_symmetry.space_group_name_H-M   'P 1'
#
loop_
_entity.id
_entity.type
_entity.pdbx_description
1 polymer ?
#
loop_
_entity_poly.entity_id
_entity_poly.type
_entity_poly.pdbx_seq_one_letter_code
_entity_poly.pdbx_strand_id
1 'polypeptide(L)'
;KNEFWSALLEKAYAKLYGSYGALNGGTAREAMQDFTGGITESYRLRSKEPPPENLFEIIQSGFQRGSMFACNILPDPKIPEARTPQGLLKGHSYSITKTHLFDQIQLIRLRNPWGDGVEWNGAWSDHSKEWDAIPKNQRKQLGLTIDEDGEFWMSFQDFLRYFDRIEICNLSPDPLDDPEGSKRGWQVSTVDGEWVRGSTAGGCIDFLDTFWTNPQYVIRLDQPDRDDKSGMCTVVIALLQKYRRVEELASLTIGFVIYRITEEDLRNKPIPMKFFKKNEYRIVARSIFINSREVSCRLKLNPGLYLIVPSTLQQNEEGEFLVRIFSELRNCLEENDCTVCFGTMDDRVSGPLLENKDWEQMVRTFYEMADKKGEIDHVALSSILNQFFFAPKIKSTKSTRSFWKSICLSLQIFLLCRWMPYPAPSKPNRSVNRSLVHQISKLLIARVNPNKSTQLNYDQFKTIIRDIQQWQAVFNLYDLDASGHLDRKELKQALNSSGFNVNNRVTNNLLKRSHERGIDRMELVDFVLCTVESRNAIELHQNMEETANRIFADKKTD
;
A
#
# COMPACT_ATOMS: atom_id res chain seq x y z
N LYS A 1 -3.45 -18.40 -38.17
CA LYS A 1 -2.26 -18.17 -39.03
C LYS A 1 -2.08 -16.71 -39.46
N ASN A 2 -3.15 -15.95 -39.75
CA ASN A 2 -3.07 -14.52 -40.13
C ASN A 2 -3.54 -13.57 -39.00
N GLU A 3 -3.39 -13.99 -37.75
CA GLU A 3 -3.77 -13.20 -36.58
C GLU A 3 -2.50 -12.71 -35.89
N PHE A 4 -2.41 -11.40 -35.64
CA PHE A 4 -1.22 -10.76 -35.06
C PHE A 4 -1.48 -10.13 -33.69
N TRP A 5 -2.73 -10.16 -33.21
CA TRP A 5 -3.12 -9.49 -31.98
C TRP A 5 -2.35 -10.03 -30.77
N SER A 6 -2.12 -11.34 -30.70
CA SER A 6 -1.39 -11.98 -29.60
C SER A 6 0.08 -11.56 -29.57
N ALA A 7 0.75 -11.54 -30.73
CA ALA A 7 2.14 -11.07 -30.84
C ALA A 7 2.28 -9.58 -30.49
N LEU A 8 1.31 -8.75 -30.86
CA LEU A 8 1.30 -7.33 -30.50
C LEU A 8 0.99 -7.11 -29.01
N LEU A 9 0.11 -7.92 -28.43
CA LEU A 9 -0.20 -7.91 -27.00
C LEU A 9 1.04 -8.28 -26.17
N GLU A 10 1.74 -9.36 -26.54
CA GLU A 10 2.98 -9.75 -25.91
C GLU A 10 4.04 -8.64 -26.00
N LYS A 11 4.19 -8.00 -27.18
CA LYS A 11 5.08 -6.86 -27.35
C LYS A 11 4.72 -5.68 -26.44
N ALA A 12 3.43 -5.37 -26.30
CA ALA A 12 2.97 -4.31 -25.41
C ALA A 12 3.25 -4.65 -23.94
N TYR A 13 3.05 -5.90 -23.55
CA TYR A 13 3.33 -6.41 -22.21
C TYR A 13 4.83 -6.40 -21.89
N ALA A 14 5.68 -6.83 -22.84
CA ALA A 14 7.14 -6.73 -22.76
C ALA A 14 7.59 -5.27 -22.60
N LYS A 15 6.98 -4.33 -23.34
CA LYS A 15 7.27 -2.90 -23.23
C LYS A 15 6.93 -2.35 -21.84
N LEU A 16 5.80 -2.76 -21.26
CA LEU A 16 5.41 -2.36 -19.90
C LEU A 16 6.46 -2.78 -18.87
N TYR A 17 7.02 -3.98 -19.02
CA TYR A 17 8.06 -4.53 -18.14
C TYR A 17 9.49 -4.22 -18.61
N GLY A 18 9.67 -3.34 -19.59
CA GLY A 18 10.97 -2.87 -20.09
C GLY A 18 11.61 -3.75 -21.18
N SER A 19 11.42 -5.08 -21.16
CA SER A 19 11.94 -5.97 -22.20
C SER A 19 11.22 -7.32 -22.25
N TYR A 20 11.42 -8.09 -23.34
CA TYR A 20 11.00 -9.49 -23.41
C TYR A 20 11.72 -10.37 -22.36
N GLY A 21 12.98 -10.07 -22.04
CA GLY A 21 13.72 -10.79 -21.01
C GLY A 21 13.08 -10.70 -19.62
N ALA A 22 12.40 -9.59 -19.33
CA ALA A 22 11.66 -9.38 -18.08
C ALA A 22 10.36 -10.20 -17.98
N LEU A 23 9.91 -10.82 -19.07
CA LEU A 23 8.75 -11.71 -19.08
C LEU A 23 9.11 -13.15 -18.67
N ASN A 24 10.40 -13.52 -18.70
CA ASN A 24 10.86 -14.85 -18.30
C ASN A 24 10.50 -15.13 -16.83
N GLY A 25 9.93 -16.30 -16.55
CA GLY A 25 9.57 -16.71 -15.19
C GLY A 25 8.23 -16.16 -14.68
N GLY A 26 7.38 -15.63 -15.56
CA GLY A 26 6.00 -15.26 -15.22
C GLY A 26 5.10 -16.47 -14.93
N THR A 27 4.03 -16.26 -14.17
CA THR A 27 2.99 -17.29 -13.93
C THR A 27 1.69 -16.92 -14.64
N ALA A 28 0.85 -17.92 -14.96
CA ALA A 28 -0.46 -17.66 -15.56
C ALA A 28 -1.31 -16.75 -14.65
N ARG A 29 -1.19 -16.94 -13.33
CA ARG A 29 -1.71 -16.04 -12.31
C ARG A 29 -1.38 -14.57 -12.53
N GLU A 30 -0.10 -14.25 -12.74
CA GLU A 30 0.33 -12.86 -12.95
C GLU A 30 -0.27 -12.26 -14.23
N ALA A 31 -0.26 -13.04 -15.32
CA ALA A 31 -0.83 -12.60 -16.60
C ALA A 31 -2.35 -12.40 -16.51
N MET A 32 -3.07 -13.33 -15.88
CA MET A 32 -4.52 -13.19 -15.66
C MET A 32 -4.83 -11.93 -14.86
N GLN A 33 -4.06 -11.65 -13.82
CA GLN A 33 -4.22 -10.43 -13.03
C GLN A 33 -3.98 -9.17 -13.86
N ASP A 34 -2.92 -9.13 -14.67
CA ASP A 34 -2.55 -7.93 -15.42
C ASP A 34 -3.51 -7.66 -16.59
N PHE A 35 -4.08 -8.71 -17.20
CA PHE A 35 -5.02 -8.59 -18.31
C PHE A 35 -6.47 -8.36 -17.89
N THR A 36 -6.82 -8.63 -16.63
CA THR A 36 -8.22 -8.54 -16.17
C THR A 36 -8.44 -7.66 -14.95
N GLY A 37 -7.39 -7.29 -14.23
CA GLY A 37 -7.50 -6.60 -12.94
C GLY A 37 -8.06 -7.46 -11.80
N GLY A 38 -8.33 -8.75 -12.03
CA GLY A 38 -8.91 -9.67 -11.05
C GLY A 38 -8.02 -9.99 -9.84
N ILE A 39 -8.59 -10.62 -8.81
CA ILE A 39 -7.85 -11.22 -7.70
C ILE A 39 -7.55 -12.66 -8.01
N THR A 40 -6.31 -13.07 -7.71
CA THR A 40 -5.88 -14.42 -7.96
C THR A 40 -5.70 -15.25 -6.70
N GLU A 41 -6.11 -16.51 -6.76
CA GLU A 41 -5.87 -17.54 -5.75
C GLU A 41 -5.07 -18.67 -6.38
N SER A 42 -4.26 -19.35 -5.56
CA SER A 42 -3.46 -20.49 -6.02
C SER A 42 -3.49 -21.59 -4.99
N TYR A 43 -3.85 -22.80 -5.41
CA TYR A 43 -3.87 -23.98 -4.55
C TYR A 43 -2.87 -25.01 -5.07
N ARG A 44 -1.99 -25.49 -4.19
CA ARG A 44 -1.11 -26.62 -4.47
C ARG A 44 -1.89 -27.91 -4.24
N LEU A 45 -2.00 -28.74 -5.26
CA LEU A 45 -2.79 -29.96 -5.23
C LEU A 45 -1.97 -31.14 -4.69
N ARG A 46 -0.69 -31.20 -5.05
CA ARG A 46 0.27 -32.24 -4.61
C ARG A 46 1.30 -31.65 -3.66
N SER A 47 0.88 -31.47 -2.42
CA SER A 47 1.68 -30.82 -1.38
C SER A 47 1.53 -31.55 -0.05
N LYS A 48 2.44 -31.31 0.91
CA LYS A 48 2.31 -31.85 2.28
C LYS A 48 1.03 -31.36 2.95
N GLU A 49 0.58 -30.17 2.59
CA GLU A 49 -0.71 -29.61 2.96
C GLU A 49 -1.69 -29.86 1.81
N PRO A 50 -2.77 -30.64 2.04
CA PRO A 50 -3.77 -30.88 1.01
C PRO A 50 -4.54 -29.58 0.69
N PRO A 51 -5.10 -29.46 -0.52
CA PRO A 51 -6.03 -28.37 -0.82
C PRO A 51 -7.28 -28.45 0.07
N PRO A 52 -8.07 -27.36 0.17
CA PRO A 52 -9.34 -27.38 0.90
C PRO A 52 -10.27 -28.48 0.41
N GLU A 53 -10.96 -29.18 1.33
CA GLU A 53 -11.89 -30.26 0.98
C GLU A 53 -13.02 -29.79 0.05
N ASN A 54 -13.41 -28.52 0.18
CA ASN A 54 -14.42 -27.87 -0.66
C ASN A 54 -13.86 -27.23 -1.94
N LEU A 55 -12.66 -27.59 -2.39
CA LEU A 55 -12.05 -27.00 -3.61
C LEU A 55 -12.94 -27.14 -4.85
N PHE A 56 -13.64 -28.27 -5.02
CA PHE A 56 -14.57 -28.45 -6.14
C PHE A 56 -15.72 -27.44 -6.10
N GLU A 57 -16.28 -27.17 -4.92
CA GLU A 57 -17.33 -26.16 -4.72
C GLU A 57 -16.81 -24.74 -4.98
N ILE A 58 -15.56 -24.46 -4.59
CA ILE A 58 -14.90 -23.17 -4.89
C ILE A 58 -14.81 -22.97 -6.41
N ILE A 59 -14.41 -24.00 -7.17
CA ILE A 59 -14.33 -23.94 -8.63
C ILE A 59 -15.72 -23.74 -9.24
N GLN A 60 -16.73 -24.50 -8.78
CA GLN A 60 -18.11 -24.34 -9.25
C GLN A 60 -18.66 -22.93 -8.99
N SER A 61 -18.44 -22.39 -7.78
CA SER A 61 -18.84 -21.03 -7.45
C SER A 61 -18.09 -20.01 -8.30
N GLY A 62 -16.80 -20.22 -8.56
CA GLY A 62 -16.03 -19.35 -9.43
C GLY A 62 -16.58 -19.31 -10.87
N PHE A 63 -17.00 -20.45 -11.44
CA PHE A 63 -17.67 -20.49 -12.76
C PHE A 63 -18.98 -19.69 -12.77
N GLN A 64 -19.80 -19.81 -11.72
CA GLN A 64 -21.04 -19.02 -11.59
C GLN A 64 -20.78 -17.51 -11.52
N ARG A 65 -19.56 -17.11 -11.15
CA ARG A 65 -19.11 -15.71 -11.03
C ARG A 65 -18.23 -15.25 -12.19
N GLY A 66 -18.07 -16.08 -13.24
CA GLY A 66 -17.24 -15.74 -14.40
C GLY A 66 -15.73 -15.74 -14.12
N SER A 67 -15.28 -16.46 -13.09
CA SER A 67 -13.84 -16.59 -12.80
C SER A 67 -13.13 -17.36 -13.90
N MET A 68 -11.86 -17.05 -14.11
CA MET A 68 -10.98 -17.80 -15.01
C MET A 68 -10.13 -18.80 -14.23
N PHE A 69 -9.78 -19.90 -14.88
CA PHE A 69 -9.09 -21.01 -14.23
C PHE A 69 -7.96 -21.53 -15.11
N ALA A 70 -6.77 -21.61 -14.52
CA ALA A 70 -5.61 -22.25 -15.10
C ALA A 70 -5.09 -23.35 -14.17
N CYS A 71 -4.43 -24.34 -14.73
CA CYS A 71 -3.75 -25.37 -13.96
C CYS A 71 -2.51 -25.86 -14.69
N ASN A 72 -1.57 -26.44 -13.96
CA ASN A 72 -0.33 -26.95 -14.54
C ASN A 72 0.20 -28.17 -13.81
N ILE A 73 1.08 -28.88 -14.52
CA ILE A 73 1.93 -29.93 -14.00
C ILE A 73 3.35 -29.40 -14.05
N LEU A 74 4.05 -29.42 -12.92
CA LEU A 74 5.40 -28.89 -12.83
C LEU A 74 6.35 -29.71 -13.73
N PRO A 75 7.27 -29.04 -14.45
CA PRO A 75 8.25 -29.72 -15.28
C PRO A 75 9.30 -30.43 -14.43
N ASP A 76 9.98 -31.40 -15.03
CA ASP A 76 11.25 -31.86 -14.49
C ASP A 76 12.29 -30.75 -14.70
N PRO A 77 13.12 -30.37 -13.71
CA PRO A 77 14.15 -29.35 -13.89
C PRO A 77 15.08 -29.56 -15.09
N LYS A 78 15.24 -30.81 -15.55
CA LYS A 78 16.09 -31.16 -16.70
C LYS A 78 15.34 -31.19 -18.04
N ILE A 79 14.01 -31.27 -18.01
CA ILE A 79 13.17 -31.42 -19.21
C ILE A 79 12.01 -30.43 -19.09
N PRO A 80 12.11 -29.26 -19.74
CA PRO A 80 11.13 -28.18 -19.61
C PRO A 80 9.72 -28.59 -20.02
N GLU A 81 9.59 -29.41 -21.05
CA GLU A 81 8.30 -29.90 -21.53
C GLU A 81 8.39 -31.41 -21.80
N ALA A 82 7.49 -32.17 -21.19
CA ALA A 82 7.50 -33.63 -21.31
C ALA A 82 6.08 -34.18 -21.33
N ARG A 83 5.80 -35.09 -22.27
CA ARG A 83 4.56 -35.84 -22.30
C ARG A 83 4.60 -36.99 -21.28
N THR A 84 3.53 -37.11 -20.50
CA THR A 84 3.29 -38.22 -19.57
C THR A 84 2.68 -39.41 -20.30
N PRO A 85 2.79 -40.64 -19.76
CA PRO A 85 2.11 -41.81 -20.32
C PRO A 85 0.58 -41.65 -20.42
N GLN A 86 0.00 -40.79 -19.57
CA GLN A 86 -1.43 -40.51 -19.53
C GLN A 86 -1.88 -39.46 -20.56
N GLY A 87 -0.97 -38.99 -21.42
CA GLY A 87 -1.27 -38.00 -22.45
C GLY A 87 -1.21 -36.54 -22.00
N LEU A 88 -0.89 -36.27 -20.73
CA LEU A 88 -0.72 -34.91 -20.19
C LEU A 88 0.69 -34.36 -20.45
N LEU A 89 0.84 -33.04 -20.52
CA LEU A 89 2.10 -32.31 -20.70
C LEU A 89 2.55 -31.67 -19.39
N LYS A 90 3.82 -31.90 -19.02
CA LYS A 90 4.50 -31.19 -17.94
C LYS A 90 5.10 -29.89 -18.45
N GLY A 91 5.20 -28.88 -17.58
CA GLY A 91 5.70 -27.55 -17.95
C GLY A 91 4.70 -26.72 -18.76
N HIS A 92 3.47 -27.22 -18.92
CA HIS A 92 2.43 -26.63 -19.75
C HIS A 92 1.25 -26.13 -18.92
N SER A 93 0.58 -25.10 -19.43
CA SER A 93 -0.62 -24.54 -18.79
C SER A 93 -1.89 -25.02 -19.50
N TYR A 94 -2.83 -25.52 -18.71
CA TYR A 94 -4.15 -25.96 -19.14
C TYR A 94 -5.22 -25.01 -18.60
N SER A 95 -6.27 -24.77 -19.39
CA SER A 95 -7.45 -24.02 -18.93
C SER A 95 -8.48 -24.99 -18.37
N ILE A 96 -9.15 -24.63 -17.28
CA ILE A 96 -10.32 -25.39 -16.79
C ILE A 96 -11.56 -24.70 -17.36
N THR A 97 -12.35 -25.42 -18.15
CA THR A 97 -13.44 -24.82 -18.94
C THR A 97 -14.83 -25.17 -18.40
N LYS A 98 -14.96 -26.24 -17.59
CA LYS A 98 -16.24 -26.63 -17.00
C LYS A 98 -16.07 -27.57 -15.81
N THR A 99 -17.05 -27.60 -14.93
CA THR A 99 -17.22 -28.62 -13.88
C THR A 99 -18.63 -29.19 -13.93
N HIS A 100 -18.78 -30.46 -13.56
CA HIS A 100 -20.08 -31.09 -13.45
C HIS A 100 -20.12 -32.11 -12.30
N LEU A 101 -21.28 -32.22 -11.64
CA LEU A 101 -21.53 -33.20 -10.59
C LEU A 101 -22.63 -34.15 -11.08
N PHE A 102 -22.31 -35.43 -11.24
CA PHE A 102 -23.23 -36.47 -11.71
C PHE A 102 -23.27 -37.64 -10.73
N ASP A 103 -24.41 -37.96 -10.10
CA ASP A 103 -24.57 -39.07 -9.16
C ASP A 103 -23.39 -39.21 -8.16
N GLN A 104 -22.98 -38.07 -7.58
CA GLN A 104 -21.85 -37.90 -6.65
C GLN A 104 -20.44 -37.93 -7.30
N ILE A 105 -20.32 -38.22 -8.59
CA ILE A 105 -19.08 -38.15 -9.35
C ILE A 105 -18.81 -36.69 -9.74
N GLN A 106 -17.67 -36.18 -9.26
CA GLN A 106 -17.17 -34.85 -9.61
C GLN A 106 -16.30 -34.94 -10.87
N LEU A 107 -16.74 -34.30 -11.95
CA LEU A 107 -16.05 -34.23 -13.22
C LEU A 107 -15.57 -32.80 -13.49
N ILE A 108 -14.39 -32.71 -14.10
CA ILE A 108 -13.75 -31.46 -14.48
C ILE A 108 -13.28 -31.54 -15.93
N ARG A 109 -13.54 -30.48 -16.70
CA ARG A 109 -13.14 -30.35 -18.10
C ARG A 109 -11.96 -29.41 -18.23
N LEU A 110 -10.91 -29.88 -18.88
CA LEU A 110 -9.69 -29.14 -19.13
C LEU A 110 -9.52 -28.93 -20.63
N ARG A 111 -8.71 -27.95 -21.00
CA ARG A 111 -8.33 -27.67 -22.38
C ARG A 111 -6.83 -27.44 -22.50
N ASN A 112 -6.19 -28.18 -23.39
CA ASN A 112 -4.86 -27.88 -23.93
C ASN A 112 -5.00 -26.75 -24.97
N PRO A 113 -4.43 -25.55 -24.75
CA PRO A 113 -4.56 -24.44 -25.69
C PRO A 113 -3.94 -24.68 -27.08
N TRP A 114 -3.02 -25.64 -27.22
CA TRP A 114 -2.40 -25.95 -28.52
C TRP A 114 -3.35 -26.64 -29.49
N GLY A 115 -4.36 -27.38 -28.98
CA GLY A 115 -5.33 -28.08 -29.81
C GLY A 115 -4.71 -29.05 -30.82
N ASP A 116 -3.59 -29.67 -30.47
CA ASP A 116 -2.79 -30.56 -31.32
C ASP A 116 -3.11 -32.05 -31.09
N GLY A 117 -4.30 -32.36 -30.53
CA GLY A 117 -4.74 -33.73 -30.22
C GLY A 117 -4.00 -34.41 -29.06
N VAL A 118 -3.17 -33.67 -28.30
CA VAL A 118 -2.50 -34.21 -27.10
C VAL A 118 -3.43 -34.07 -25.89
N GLU A 119 -4.20 -35.15 -25.65
CA GLU A 119 -5.25 -35.20 -24.64
C GLU A 119 -5.06 -36.35 -23.63
N TRP A 120 -5.82 -36.26 -22.54
CA TRP A 120 -5.93 -37.29 -21.52
C TRP A 120 -6.47 -38.60 -22.09
N ASN A 121 -5.81 -39.73 -21.78
CA ASN A 121 -6.18 -41.06 -22.28
C ASN A 121 -6.71 -42.01 -21.20
N GLY A 122 -7.02 -41.50 -20.00
CA GLY A 122 -7.55 -42.29 -18.89
C GLY A 122 -9.08 -42.27 -18.81
N ALA A 123 -9.61 -42.55 -17.61
CA ALA A 123 -11.05 -42.53 -17.33
C ALA A 123 -11.66 -41.15 -17.65
N TRP A 124 -12.84 -41.15 -18.27
CA TRP A 124 -13.57 -39.98 -18.77
C TRP A 124 -12.94 -39.23 -19.94
N SER A 125 -11.87 -39.74 -20.55
CA SER A 125 -11.40 -39.27 -21.86
C SER A 125 -12.49 -39.39 -22.94
N ASP A 126 -12.30 -38.76 -24.08
CA ASP A 126 -13.30 -38.69 -25.16
C ASP A 126 -13.80 -40.06 -25.67
N HIS A 127 -12.92 -41.06 -25.64
CA HIS A 127 -13.22 -42.45 -26.06
C HIS A 127 -13.41 -43.42 -24.89
N SER A 128 -13.54 -42.91 -23.66
CA SER A 128 -13.69 -43.68 -22.42
C SER A 128 -15.05 -44.39 -22.36
N LYS A 129 -15.05 -45.65 -21.90
CA LYS A 129 -16.27 -46.46 -21.72
C LYS A 129 -17.13 -45.98 -20.56
N GLU A 130 -16.55 -45.22 -19.64
CA GLU A 130 -17.20 -44.64 -18.48
C GLU A 130 -18.36 -43.71 -18.89
N TRP A 131 -18.27 -43.11 -20.08
CA TRP A 131 -19.39 -42.37 -20.68
C TRP A 131 -20.61 -43.24 -20.92
N ASP A 132 -20.47 -44.54 -21.16
CA ASP A 132 -21.59 -45.46 -21.42
C ASP A 132 -22.61 -45.51 -20.28
N ALA A 133 -22.18 -45.24 -19.05
CA ALA A 133 -23.04 -45.13 -17.88
C ALA A 133 -23.95 -43.88 -17.92
N ILE A 134 -23.59 -42.83 -18.68
CA ILE A 134 -24.34 -41.57 -18.75
C ILE A 134 -25.31 -41.60 -19.95
N PRO A 135 -26.60 -41.27 -19.81
CA PRO A 135 -27.53 -41.18 -20.93
C PRO A 135 -27.08 -40.18 -22.01
N LYS A 136 -27.28 -40.52 -23.29
CA LYS A 136 -26.85 -39.69 -24.44
C LYS A 136 -27.36 -38.23 -24.38
N ASN A 137 -28.57 -38.01 -23.86
CA ASN A 137 -29.14 -36.65 -23.72
C ASN A 137 -28.35 -35.81 -22.72
N GLN A 138 -27.90 -36.40 -21.61
CA GLN A 138 -27.07 -35.71 -20.64
C GLN A 138 -25.67 -35.47 -21.18
N ARG A 139 -25.07 -36.43 -21.92
CA ARG A 139 -23.78 -36.20 -22.61
C ARG A 139 -23.81 -34.97 -23.53
N LYS A 140 -24.92 -34.79 -24.26
CA LYS A 140 -25.13 -33.59 -25.09
C LYS A 140 -25.26 -32.31 -24.25
N GLN A 141 -25.97 -32.34 -23.12
CA GLN A 141 -26.07 -31.19 -22.20
C GLN A 141 -24.73 -30.82 -21.55
N LEU A 142 -23.89 -31.83 -21.29
CA LEU A 142 -22.52 -31.62 -20.80
C LEU A 142 -21.65 -30.89 -21.82
N GLY A 143 -21.99 -30.98 -23.11
CA GLY A 143 -21.14 -30.51 -24.20
C GLY A 143 -19.92 -31.42 -24.35
N LEU A 144 -20.13 -32.75 -24.24
CA LEU A 144 -19.11 -33.72 -24.63
C LEU A 144 -18.93 -33.63 -26.15
N THR A 145 -17.87 -32.97 -26.56
CA THR A 145 -17.33 -33.03 -27.92
C THR A 145 -16.39 -34.22 -27.97
N ILE A 146 -16.43 -34.99 -29.05
CA ILE A 146 -15.43 -36.03 -29.34
C ILE A 146 -14.70 -35.51 -30.57
N ASP A 147 -13.61 -34.79 -30.36
CA ASP A 147 -12.81 -34.14 -31.40
C ASP A 147 -11.38 -33.94 -30.88
N GLU A 148 -10.40 -33.81 -31.76
CA GLU A 148 -9.00 -33.57 -31.37
C GLU A 148 -8.75 -32.06 -31.14
N ASP A 149 -9.57 -31.43 -30.30
CA ASP A 149 -9.57 -29.98 -30.06
C ASP A 149 -8.79 -29.56 -28.80
N GLY A 150 -8.23 -30.55 -28.09
CA GLY A 150 -7.49 -30.38 -26.85
C GLY A 150 -8.37 -30.29 -25.60
N GLU A 151 -9.71 -30.29 -25.72
CA GLU A 151 -10.62 -30.40 -24.57
C GLU A 151 -10.80 -31.85 -24.15
N PHE A 152 -10.73 -32.12 -22.84
CA PHE A 152 -11.01 -33.45 -22.31
C PHE A 152 -11.62 -33.37 -20.91
N TRP A 153 -12.38 -34.40 -20.53
CA TRP A 153 -12.86 -34.57 -19.17
C TRP A 153 -11.98 -35.53 -18.38
N MET A 154 -11.95 -35.32 -17.07
CA MET A 154 -11.38 -36.27 -16.12
C MET A 154 -12.15 -36.23 -14.79
N SER A 155 -11.95 -37.27 -13.96
CA SER A 155 -12.46 -37.24 -12.59
C SER A 155 -11.71 -36.18 -11.78
N PHE A 156 -12.40 -35.53 -10.83
CA PHE A 156 -11.74 -34.57 -9.95
C PHE A 156 -10.65 -35.22 -9.08
N GLN A 157 -10.81 -36.51 -8.75
CA GLN A 157 -9.79 -37.28 -8.03
C GLN A 157 -8.52 -37.46 -8.87
N ASP A 158 -8.65 -37.76 -10.17
CA ASP A 158 -7.49 -37.83 -11.06
C ASP A 158 -6.85 -36.45 -11.24
N PHE A 159 -7.65 -35.39 -11.33
CA PHE A 159 -7.13 -34.03 -11.37
C PHE A 159 -6.22 -33.73 -10.17
N LEU A 160 -6.69 -34.01 -8.94
CA LEU A 160 -5.89 -33.86 -7.72
C LEU A 160 -4.63 -34.74 -7.70
N ARG A 161 -4.67 -35.90 -8.36
CA ARG A 161 -3.56 -36.86 -8.42
C ARG A 161 -2.48 -36.47 -9.42
N TYR A 162 -2.85 -35.92 -10.57
CA TYR A 162 -1.93 -35.66 -11.68
C TYR A 162 -1.45 -34.21 -11.78
N PHE A 163 -2.28 -33.24 -11.42
CA PHE A 163 -1.94 -31.82 -11.49
C PHE A 163 -1.26 -31.33 -10.21
N ASP A 164 -0.37 -30.34 -10.33
CA ASP A 164 0.37 -29.78 -9.19
C ASP A 164 -0.29 -28.54 -8.62
N ARG A 165 -0.90 -27.72 -9.48
CA ARG A 165 -1.44 -26.42 -9.10
C ARG A 165 -2.68 -26.07 -9.90
N ILE A 166 -3.62 -25.44 -9.22
CA ILE A 166 -4.71 -24.66 -9.82
C ILE A 166 -4.55 -23.20 -9.44
N GLU A 167 -4.76 -22.32 -10.41
CA GLU A 167 -4.73 -20.87 -10.30
C GLU A 167 -6.10 -20.34 -10.73
N ILE A 168 -6.74 -19.57 -9.85
CA ILE A 168 -8.09 -19.04 -10.04
C ILE A 168 -7.97 -17.53 -10.13
N CYS A 169 -8.54 -16.89 -11.16
CA CYS A 169 -8.67 -15.45 -11.25
C CYS A 169 -10.14 -15.05 -11.11
N ASN A 170 -10.49 -14.47 -9.97
CA ASN A 170 -11.80 -13.89 -9.73
C ASN A 170 -11.87 -12.50 -10.37
N LEU A 171 -12.82 -12.31 -11.27
CA LEU A 171 -12.99 -11.04 -11.97
C LEU A 171 -13.79 -10.05 -11.11
N SER A 172 -13.40 -8.78 -11.18
CA SER A 172 -14.25 -7.68 -10.72
C SER A 172 -15.49 -7.60 -11.63
N PRO A 173 -16.66 -7.17 -11.13
CA PRO A 173 -17.80 -6.93 -12.00
C PRO A 173 -17.43 -5.87 -13.03
N ASP A 174 -17.50 -6.24 -14.31
CA ASP A 174 -17.32 -5.29 -15.40
C ASP A 174 -18.61 -4.46 -15.53
N PRO A 175 -18.54 -3.11 -15.53
CA PRO A 175 -19.69 -2.24 -15.73
C PRO A 175 -20.46 -2.51 -17.03
N LEU A 176 -19.85 -3.17 -18.01
CA LEU A 176 -20.43 -3.39 -19.34
C LEU A 176 -21.21 -4.70 -19.47
N ASP A 177 -21.12 -5.61 -18.49
CA ASP A 177 -21.39 -7.03 -18.71
C ASP A 177 -22.69 -7.57 -18.06
N ASP A 178 -23.65 -6.71 -17.67
CA ASP A 178 -24.99 -7.18 -17.28
C ASP A 178 -26.14 -6.14 -17.34
N PRO A 179 -26.97 -6.12 -18.41
CA PRO A 179 -28.30 -5.49 -18.41
C PRO A 179 -29.36 -6.26 -17.60
N GLU A 180 -29.11 -7.51 -17.19
CA GLU A 180 -30.11 -8.43 -16.60
C GLU A 180 -29.77 -8.95 -15.19
N GLY A 181 -28.72 -8.43 -14.52
CA GLY A 181 -28.43 -8.70 -13.10
C GLY A 181 -28.31 -10.18 -12.70
N SER A 182 -27.95 -11.05 -13.65
CA SER A 182 -27.98 -12.51 -13.50
C SER A 182 -26.71 -13.11 -12.88
N LYS A 183 -25.56 -12.41 -12.94
CA LYS A 183 -24.30 -12.88 -12.34
C LYS A 183 -24.10 -12.35 -10.93
N ARG A 184 -23.78 -13.24 -9.98
CA ARG A 184 -23.37 -12.89 -8.60
C ARG A 184 -21.98 -12.24 -8.58
N GLY A 185 -21.90 -10.97 -8.96
CA GLY A 185 -20.63 -10.23 -9.00
C GLY A 185 -19.99 -10.04 -7.63
N TRP A 186 -18.65 -10.04 -7.58
CA TRP A 186 -17.87 -9.72 -6.39
C TRP A 186 -17.98 -8.22 -6.05
N GLN A 187 -18.16 -7.88 -4.78
CA GLN A 187 -17.95 -6.52 -4.31
C GLN A 187 -16.48 -6.31 -4.04
N VAL A 188 -15.90 -5.29 -4.69
CA VAL A 188 -14.46 -5.04 -4.66
C VAL A 188 -14.16 -3.77 -3.88
N SER A 189 -13.20 -3.85 -2.97
CA SER A 189 -12.64 -2.70 -2.27
C SER A 189 -11.13 -2.76 -2.31
N THR A 190 -10.50 -1.63 -2.65
CA THR A 190 -9.06 -1.54 -2.84
C THR A 190 -8.49 -0.36 -2.07
N VAL A 191 -7.29 -0.53 -1.53
CA VAL A 191 -6.58 0.54 -0.82
C VAL A 191 -5.08 0.42 -1.03
N ASP A 192 -4.45 1.53 -1.36
CA ASP A 192 -3.00 1.65 -1.51
C ASP A 192 -2.33 1.82 -0.14
N GLY A 193 -1.14 1.26 0.01
CA GLY A 193 -0.33 1.45 1.21
C GLY A 193 1.17 1.35 0.92
N GLU A 194 1.97 1.62 1.94
CA GLU A 194 3.43 1.60 1.85
C GLU A 194 4.06 1.20 3.19
N TRP A 195 5.08 0.34 3.11
CA TRP A 195 6.00 0.08 4.21
C TRP A 195 7.20 1.00 4.04
N VAL A 196 7.46 1.80 5.06
CA VAL A 196 8.61 2.70 5.03
C VAL A 196 9.45 2.61 6.27
N ARG A 197 10.76 2.54 6.06
CA ARG A 197 11.77 2.34 7.08
C ARG A 197 11.63 3.37 8.18
N GLY A 198 11.66 2.88 9.42
CA GLY A 198 11.49 3.71 10.61
C GLY A 198 10.06 4.25 10.84
N SER A 199 9.10 4.08 9.93
CA SER A 199 7.72 4.51 10.17
C SER A 199 6.78 3.31 10.16
N THR A 200 6.40 2.87 8.97
CA THR A 200 5.38 1.85 8.74
C THR A 200 5.94 0.47 8.38
N ALA A 201 7.26 0.32 8.27
CA ALA A 201 7.91 -0.97 8.02
C ALA A 201 8.14 -1.76 9.33
N GLY A 202 7.05 -2.19 9.96
CA GLY A 202 7.05 -2.80 11.30
C GLY A 202 7.48 -4.27 11.35
N GLY A 203 7.58 -4.96 10.20
CA GLY A 203 7.85 -6.40 10.14
C GLY A 203 6.66 -7.26 10.56
N CYS A 204 6.81 -8.58 10.58
CA CYS A 204 5.73 -9.52 10.92
C CYS A 204 5.41 -9.56 12.42
N ILE A 205 4.43 -10.40 12.80
CA ILE A 205 3.92 -10.51 14.18
C ILE A 205 4.98 -10.92 15.20
N ASP A 206 6.07 -11.57 14.77
CA ASP A 206 7.18 -11.95 15.65
C ASP A 206 7.89 -10.71 16.24
N PHE A 207 7.72 -9.54 15.59
CA PHE A 207 8.27 -8.26 16.02
C PHE A 207 7.21 -7.38 16.70
N LEU A 208 6.56 -7.85 17.77
CA LEU A 208 5.43 -7.16 18.43
C LEU A 208 5.71 -5.70 18.83
N ASP A 209 6.96 -5.32 19.10
CA ASP A 209 7.35 -3.95 19.47
C ASP A 209 7.19 -2.96 18.30
N THR A 210 7.23 -3.44 17.07
CA THR A 210 7.13 -2.64 15.84
C THR A 210 5.97 -3.05 14.94
N PHE A 211 5.41 -4.26 15.10
CA PHE A 211 4.33 -4.78 14.27
C PHE A 211 3.12 -3.83 14.18
N TRP A 212 2.80 -3.18 15.30
CA TRP A 212 1.68 -2.25 15.40
C TRP A 212 1.84 -0.99 14.54
N THR A 213 3.07 -0.66 14.11
CA THR A 213 3.33 0.51 13.26
C THR A 213 3.07 0.25 11.78
N ASN A 214 2.90 -1.02 11.38
CA ASN A 214 2.44 -1.34 10.03
C ASN A 214 1.07 -0.67 9.76
N PRO A 215 0.77 -0.34 8.49
CA PRO A 215 -0.54 0.21 8.14
C PRO A 215 -1.65 -0.74 8.58
N GLN A 216 -2.77 -0.17 9.03
CA GLN A 216 -3.89 -0.93 9.58
C GLN A 216 -5.15 -0.62 8.77
N TYR A 217 -5.90 -1.65 8.41
CA TYR A 217 -7.13 -1.50 7.64
C TYR A 217 -8.27 -2.23 8.33
N VAL A 218 -9.45 -1.61 8.38
CA VAL A 218 -10.64 -2.18 8.99
C VAL A 218 -11.62 -2.54 7.90
N ILE A 219 -12.14 -3.75 7.98
CA ILE A 219 -13.26 -4.21 7.17
C ILE A 219 -14.46 -4.49 8.06
N ARG A 220 -15.61 -3.93 7.69
CA ARG A 220 -16.92 -4.24 8.25
C ARG A 220 -17.68 -5.19 7.32
N LEU A 221 -18.13 -6.31 7.87
CA LEU A 221 -18.98 -7.30 7.22
C LEU A 221 -20.35 -7.30 7.90
N ASP A 222 -21.38 -6.82 7.20
CA ASP A 222 -22.70 -6.57 7.81
C ASP A 222 -23.63 -7.78 7.74
N GLN A 223 -23.63 -8.49 6.62
CA GLN A 223 -24.60 -9.55 6.33
C GLN A 223 -23.91 -10.82 5.81
N PRO A 224 -24.40 -12.02 6.17
CA PRO A 224 -23.92 -13.27 5.61
C PRO A 224 -24.32 -13.43 4.14
N ASP A 225 -23.63 -14.31 3.43
CA ASP A 225 -23.90 -14.58 2.01
C ASP A 225 -25.31 -15.16 1.82
N ARG A 226 -25.97 -14.84 0.70
CA ARG A 226 -27.43 -15.05 0.52
C ARG A 226 -27.88 -16.51 0.65
N ASP A 227 -27.02 -17.46 0.26
CA ASP A 227 -27.32 -18.90 0.29
C ASP A 227 -26.40 -19.70 1.22
N ASP A 228 -25.64 -19.02 2.08
CA ASP A 228 -24.70 -19.71 2.97
C ASP A 228 -25.43 -20.24 4.20
N LYS A 229 -25.63 -21.56 4.26
CA LYS A 229 -26.31 -22.23 5.39
C LYS A 229 -25.58 -22.05 6.73
N SER A 230 -24.30 -21.72 6.71
CA SER A 230 -23.51 -21.42 7.92
C SER A 230 -23.67 -19.99 8.43
N GLY A 231 -24.34 -19.10 7.69
CA GLY A 231 -24.51 -17.71 8.08
C GLY A 231 -23.20 -16.93 8.13
N MET A 232 -22.25 -17.25 7.23
CA MET A 232 -20.95 -16.60 7.15
C MET A 232 -20.84 -15.71 5.90
N CYS A 233 -19.87 -14.82 5.93
CA CYS A 233 -19.47 -13.95 4.83
C CYS A 233 -18.25 -14.53 4.13
N THR A 234 -18.31 -14.73 2.81
CA THR A 234 -17.15 -15.14 2.01
C THR A 234 -16.35 -13.91 1.58
N VAL A 235 -15.07 -13.90 1.94
CA VAL A 235 -14.14 -12.82 1.61
C VAL A 235 -12.83 -13.38 1.07
N VAL A 236 -12.28 -12.77 0.03
CA VAL A 236 -10.93 -13.01 -0.46
C VAL A 236 -10.12 -11.73 -0.27
N ILE A 237 -9.07 -11.80 0.55
CA ILE A 237 -8.17 -10.68 0.84
C ILE A 237 -6.86 -10.95 0.11
N ALA A 238 -6.39 -9.97 -0.66
CA ALA A 238 -5.13 -10.04 -1.38
C ALA A 238 -4.24 -8.85 -1.03
N LEU A 239 -2.94 -9.13 -0.85
CA LEU A 239 -1.88 -8.14 -0.65
C LEU A 239 -0.89 -8.27 -1.81
N LEU A 240 -0.79 -7.23 -2.62
CA LEU A 240 0.11 -7.15 -3.77
C LEU A 240 1.21 -6.13 -3.49
N GLN A 241 2.47 -6.48 -3.75
CA GLN A 241 3.60 -5.53 -3.77
C GLN A 241 3.80 -4.96 -5.17
N LYS A 242 4.02 -3.65 -5.26
CA LYS A 242 4.08 -2.91 -6.53
C LYS A 242 5.50 -2.71 -7.03
N TYR A 243 5.62 -2.45 -8.33
CA TYR A 243 6.81 -1.95 -9.04
C TYR A 243 8.10 -2.79 -8.99
N ARG A 244 8.17 -3.83 -8.16
CA ARG A 244 9.38 -4.65 -7.97
C ARG A 244 10.01 -5.11 -9.29
N ARG A 245 9.21 -5.63 -10.23
CA ARG A 245 9.72 -6.11 -11.51
C ARG A 245 10.24 -4.98 -12.41
N VAL A 246 9.54 -3.85 -12.46
CA VAL A 246 9.93 -2.69 -13.28
C VAL A 246 11.22 -2.05 -12.73
N GLU A 247 11.41 -2.09 -11.43
CA GLU A 247 12.60 -1.58 -10.73
C GLU A 247 13.72 -2.62 -10.56
N GLU A 248 13.57 -3.81 -11.16
CA GLU A 248 14.52 -4.93 -11.06
C GLU A 248 14.83 -5.35 -9.61
N LEU A 249 13.88 -5.15 -8.70
CA LEU A 249 13.96 -5.53 -7.30
C LEU A 249 13.42 -6.95 -7.07
N ALA A 250 14.09 -7.72 -6.21
CA ALA A 250 13.56 -8.99 -5.74
C ALA A 250 12.23 -8.80 -4.99
N SER A 251 11.30 -9.75 -5.11
CA SER A 251 10.07 -9.71 -4.31
C SER A 251 10.38 -9.82 -2.82
N LEU A 252 9.78 -8.94 -2.01
CA LEU A 252 9.78 -9.06 -0.56
C LEU A 252 8.97 -10.27 -0.15
N THR A 253 9.30 -10.83 1.02
CA THR A 253 8.43 -11.82 1.66
C THR A 253 7.32 -11.07 2.37
N ILE A 254 6.09 -11.16 1.84
CA ILE A 254 4.93 -10.37 2.33
C ILE A 254 3.84 -11.29 2.87
N GLY A 255 3.04 -10.75 3.78
CA GLY A 255 1.89 -11.41 4.37
C GLY A 255 1.03 -10.45 5.18
N PHE A 256 -0.07 -10.95 5.74
CA PHE A 256 -0.96 -10.15 6.58
C PHE A 256 -1.59 -11.00 7.68
N VAL A 257 -1.98 -10.34 8.76
CA VAL A 257 -2.70 -10.93 9.90
C VAL A 257 -4.06 -10.27 10.05
N ILE A 258 -5.08 -11.06 10.37
CA ILE A 258 -6.45 -10.59 10.53
C ILE A 258 -6.92 -10.84 11.96
N TYR A 259 -7.33 -9.77 12.64
CA TYR A 259 -7.89 -9.81 13.98
C TYR A 259 -9.38 -9.50 13.95
N ARG A 260 -10.16 -10.15 14.83
CA ARG A 260 -11.51 -9.68 15.16
C ARG A 260 -11.43 -8.59 16.22
N ILE A 261 -12.09 -7.46 15.96
CA ILE A 261 -12.05 -6.27 16.82
C ILE A 261 -13.46 -5.79 17.18
N THR A 262 -13.55 -4.82 18.10
CA THR A 262 -14.78 -4.10 18.45
C THR A 262 -14.63 -2.60 18.16
N GLU A 263 -15.75 -1.87 18.20
CA GLU A 263 -15.75 -0.40 18.10
C GLU A 263 -14.96 0.27 19.23
N GLU A 264 -14.82 -0.38 20.38
CA GLU A 264 -14.01 0.14 21.49
C GLU A 264 -12.51 0.12 21.18
N ASP A 265 -12.04 -0.93 20.48
CA ASP A 265 -10.65 -1.03 20.03
C ASP A 265 -10.29 0.13 19.08
N LEU A 266 -11.28 0.59 18.28
CA LEU A 266 -11.13 1.66 17.30
C LEU A 266 -11.13 3.08 17.87
N ARG A 267 -11.29 3.26 19.19
CA ARG A 267 -11.21 4.59 19.83
C ARG A 267 -9.82 5.21 19.70
N ASN A 268 -8.78 4.37 19.66
CA ASN A 268 -7.41 4.81 19.43
C ASN A 268 -7.00 4.38 18.02
N LYS A 269 -6.77 5.34 17.14
CA LYS A 269 -6.31 5.10 15.76
C LYS A 269 -4.88 5.64 15.58
N PRO A 270 -3.92 4.84 15.09
CA PRO A 270 -4.01 3.39 14.88
C PRO A 270 -4.16 2.61 16.21
N ILE A 271 -4.60 1.35 16.13
CA ILE A 271 -4.68 0.48 17.31
C ILE A 271 -3.26 0.33 17.91
N PRO A 272 -3.07 0.57 19.22
CA PRO A 272 -1.74 0.66 19.82
C PRO A 272 -1.11 -0.71 20.11
N MET A 273 0.22 -0.73 20.27
CA MET A 273 1.02 -1.92 20.60
C MET A 273 0.43 -2.83 21.69
N LYS A 274 -0.15 -2.24 22.75
CA LYS A 274 -0.73 -2.96 23.89
C LYS A 274 -1.83 -3.93 23.47
N PHE A 275 -2.58 -3.62 22.41
CA PHE A 275 -3.61 -4.52 21.86
C PHE A 275 -2.97 -5.80 21.32
N PHE A 276 -1.96 -5.67 20.45
CA PHE A 276 -1.33 -6.81 19.77
C PHE A 276 -0.64 -7.75 20.75
N LYS A 277 -0.01 -7.21 21.81
CA LYS A 277 0.63 -8.01 22.87
C LYS A 277 -0.34 -8.85 23.71
N LYS A 278 -1.63 -8.49 23.76
CA LYS A 278 -2.62 -9.12 24.66
C LYS A 278 -3.68 -9.93 23.93
N ASN A 279 -3.86 -9.73 22.64
CA ASN A 279 -5.03 -10.21 21.90
C ASN A 279 -4.68 -11.21 20.79
N GLU A 280 -3.66 -12.06 20.98
CA GLU A 280 -3.33 -13.10 20.01
C GLU A 280 -4.52 -14.05 19.76
N TYR A 281 -5.31 -14.34 20.80
CA TYR A 281 -6.52 -15.17 20.71
C TYR A 281 -7.63 -14.58 19.81
N ARG A 282 -7.52 -13.30 19.41
CA ARG A 282 -8.47 -12.64 18.50
C ARG A 282 -8.07 -12.75 17.03
N ILE A 283 -6.92 -13.38 16.72
CA ILE A 283 -6.50 -13.64 15.35
C ILE A 283 -7.45 -14.68 14.74
N VAL A 284 -8.12 -14.29 13.67
CA VAL A 284 -9.04 -15.18 12.94
C VAL A 284 -8.39 -15.83 11.73
N ALA A 285 -7.37 -15.21 11.17
CA ALA A 285 -6.63 -15.75 10.03
C ALA A 285 -5.24 -15.11 9.91
N ARG A 286 -4.33 -15.86 9.28
CA ARG A 286 -2.99 -15.42 8.89
C ARG A 286 -2.77 -15.86 7.44
N SER A 287 -2.25 -14.97 6.60
CA SER A 287 -1.74 -15.42 5.31
C SER A 287 -0.43 -16.16 5.52
N ILE A 288 -0.05 -17.01 4.56
CA ILE A 288 1.34 -17.43 4.45
C ILE A 288 2.22 -16.21 4.15
N PHE A 289 3.46 -16.23 4.61
CA PHE A 289 4.47 -15.26 4.21
C PHE A 289 5.29 -15.85 3.08
N ILE A 290 5.24 -15.23 1.90
CA ILE A 290 5.91 -15.74 0.70
C ILE A 290 6.49 -14.61 -0.12
N ASN A 291 7.64 -14.87 -0.75
CA ASN A 291 8.30 -13.97 -1.69
C ASN A 291 7.60 -13.99 -3.06
N SER A 292 6.36 -13.49 -3.11
CA SER A 292 5.56 -13.45 -4.32
C SER A 292 4.99 -12.06 -4.56
N ARG A 293 4.71 -11.72 -5.83
CA ARG A 293 4.07 -10.44 -6.21
C ARG A 293 2.78 -10.18 -5.45
N GLU A 294 1.99 -11.24 -5.23
CA GLU A 294 0.73 -11.18 -4.50
C GLU A 294 0.56 -12.42 -3.61
N VAL A 295 0.06 -12.20 -2.40
CA VAL A 295 -0.46 -13.24 -1.51
C VAL A 295 -1.94 -13.00 -1.25
N SER A 296 -2.74 -14.06 -1.34
CA SER A 296 -4.19 -13.99 -1.14
C SER A 296 -4.67 -15.07 -0.18
N CYS A 297 -5.78 -14.81 0.51
CA CYS A 297 -6.42 -15.71 1.44
C CYS A 297 -7.94 -15.63 1.30
N ARG A 298 -8.59 -16.77 1.06
CA ARG A 298 -10.04 -16.92 1.06
C ARG A 298 -10.50 -17.36 2.45
N LEU A 299 -11.50 -16.67 2.98
CA LEU A 299 -12.01 -16.84 4.33
C LEU A 299 -13.53 -16.87 4.34
N LYS A 300 -14.08 -17.65 5.27
CA LYS A 300 -15.46 -17.50 5.74
C LYS A 300 -15.44 -16.91 7.13
N LEU A 301 -16.00 -15.72 7.29
CA LEU A 301 -15.98 -14.95 8.52
C LEU A 301 -17.41 -14.70 9.00
N ASN A 302 -17.63 -14.65 10.31
CA ASN A 302 -18.91 -14.18 10.84
C ASN A 302 -19.09 -12.68 10.52
N PRO A 303 -20.32 -12.16 10.42
CA PRO A 303 -20.55 -10.73 10.41
C PRO A 303 -19.87 -10.03 11.60
N GLY A 304 -19.24 -8.88 11.35
CA GLY A 304 -18.47 -8.14 12.36
C GLY A 304 -17.36 -7.26 11.80
N LEU A 305 -16.50 -6.79 12.71
CA LEU A 305 -15.36 -5.91 12.42
C LEU A 305 -14.05 -6.69 12.48
N TYR A 306 -13.22 -6.49 11.46
CA TYR A 306 -11.92 -7.13 11.36
C TYR A 306 -10.83 -6.11 11.03
N LEU A 307 -9.68 -6.27 11.68
CA LEU A 307 -8.47 -5.50 11.44
C LEU A 307 -7.51 -6.33 10.60
N ILE A 308 -7.07 -5.81 9.47
CA ILE A 308 -6.08 -6.38 8.58
C ILE A 308 -4.79 -5.58 8.74
N VAL A 309 -3.70 -6.27 9.08
CA VAL A 309 -2.37 -5.67 9.23
C VAL A 309 -1.44 -6.32 8.20
N PRO A 310 -1.23 -5.70 7.02
CA PRO A 310 -0.25 -6.15 6.04
C PRO A 310 1.17 -5.75 6.46
N SER A 311 2.10 -6.68 6.32
CA SER A 311 3.50 -6.50 6.70
C SER A 311 4.44 -7.27 5.78
N THR A 312 5.67 -6.80 5.69
CA THR A 312 6.80 -7.60 5.26
C THR A 312 7.20 -8.59 6.36
N LEU A 313 7.98 -9.62 6.00
CA LEU A 313 8.48 -10.58 6.99
C LEU A 313 9.44 -9.89 7.96
N GLN A 314 10.39 -9.11 7.46
CA GLN A 314 11.41 -8.43 8.28
C GLN A 314 11.06 -6.96 8.52
N GLN A 315 11.53 -6.41 9.63
CA GLN A 315 11.44 -4.97 9.91
C GLN A 315 12.23 -4.15 8.89
N ASN A 316 11.86 -2.89 8.70
CA ASN A 316 12.59 -1.91 7.89
C ASN A 316 12.73 -2.25 6.39
N GLU A 317 11.99 -3.25 5.91
CA GLU A 317 11.84 -3.51 4.47
C GLU A 317 10.86 -2.52 3.86
N GLU A 318 11.24 -1.93 2.73
CA GLU A 318 10.49 -0.84 2.10
C GLU A 318 9.81 -1.31 0.82
N GLY A 319 8.57 -0.88 0.62
CA GLY A 319 7.82 -1.18 -0.59
C GLY A 319 6.41 -0.62 -0.58
N GLU A 320 5.93 -0.29 -1.76
CA GLU A 320 4.52 0.05 -1.97
C GLU A 320 3.69 -1.21 -2.19
N PHE A 321 2.45 -1.18 -1.70
CA PHE A 321 1.53 -2.30 -1.83
C PHE A 321 0.10 -1.85 -2.12
N LEU A 322 -0.72 -2.83 -2.49
CA LEU A 322 -2.15 -2.72 -2.72
C LEU A 322 -2.86 -3.82 -1.95
N VAL A 323 -3.78 -3.46 -1.08
CA VAL A 323 -4.72 -4.40 -0.46
C VAL A 323 -6.01 -4.40 -1.27
N ARG A 324 -6.50 -5.59 -1.60
CA ARG A 324 -7.75 -5.78 -2.33
C ARG A 324 -8.61 -6.78 -1.60
N ILE A 325 -9.90 -6.47 -1.50
CA ILE A 325 -10.89 -7.27 -0.78
C ILE A 325 -12.03 -7.54 -1.73
N PHE A 326 -12.29 -8.82 -1.98
CA PHE A 326 -13.45 -9.29 -2.73
C PHE A 326 -14.39 -9.96 -1.75
N SER A 327 -15.62 -9.48 -1.66
CA SER A 327 -16.68 -10.06 -0.82
C SER A 327 -17.93 -10.32 -1.64
N GLU A 328 -18.76 -11.30 -1.26
CA GLU A 328 -20.01 -11.57 -1.99
C GLU A 328 -21.01 -10.41 -1.84
N LEU A 329 -21.12 -9.88 -0.62
CA LEU A 329 -21.95 -8.71 -0.31
C LEU A 329 -21.08 -7.48 -0.05
N ARG A 330 -21.72 -6.31 0.03
CA ARG A 330 -21.03 -5.04 0.26
C ARG A 330 -20.19 -5.13 1.53
N ASN A 331 -18.94 -4.71 1.43
CA ASN A 331 -18.06 -4.48 2.56
C ASN A 331 -17.74 -2.98 2.68
N CYS A 332 -17.30 -2.56 3.87
CA CYS A 332 -16.76 -1.23 4.09
C CYS A 332 -15.30 -1.36 4.53
N LEU A 333 -14.38 -1.02 3.62
CA LEU A 333 -12.95 -0.97 3.87
C LEU A 333 -12.51 0.46 4.22
N GLU A 334 -11.88 0.63 5.37
CA GLU A 334 -11.38 1.92 5.85
C GLU A 334 -9.93 1.78 6.34
N GLU A 335 -9.13 2.83 6.15
CA GLU A 335 -7.82 2.92 6.77
C GLU A 335 -7.97 3.27 8.25
N ASN A 336 -7.36 2.47 9.12
CA ASN A 336 -7.33 2.70 10.56
C ASN A 336 -6.08 3.48 10.96
N ASP A 337 -6.07 4.74 10.57
CA ASP A 337 -5.05 5.71 10.95
C ASP A 337 -5.71 6.95 11.59
N CYS A 338 -4.90 7.86 12.11
CA CYS A 338 -5.39 9.07 12.73
C CYS A 338 -6.13 9.97 11.72
N THR A 339 -7.25 10.56 12.14
CA THR A 339 -7.98 11.55 11.33
C THR A 339 -7.14 12.81 11.16
N VAL A 340 -7.06 13.29 9.92
CA VAL A 340 -6.32 14.52 9.62
C VAL A 340 -7.12 15.73 10.13
N CYS A 341 -6.64 16.36 11.20
CA CYS A 341 -7.33 17.47 11.85
C CYS A 341 -6.38 18.34 12.69
N PHE A 342 -6.90 19.45 13.21
CA PHE A 342 -6.20 20.21 14.24
C PHE A 342 -6.18 19.43 15.55
N GLY A 343 -4.97 19.20 16.07
CA GLY A 343 -4.72 18.62 17.38
C GLY A 343 -4.46 19.70 18.43
N THR A 344 -4.15 19.24 19.64
CA THR A 344 -3.66 20.12 20.72
C THR A 344 -2.17 20.35 20.55
N MET A 345 -1.75 21.61 20.64
CA MET A 345 -0.33 21.94 20.66
C MET A 345 0.31 21.40 21.95
N ASP A 346 1.56 20.95 21.86
CA ASP A 346 2.29 20.40 23.00
C ASP A 346 2.57 21.49 24.06
N ASP A 347 2.26 21.19 25.33
CA ASP A 347 2.38 22.15 26.43
C ASP A 347 3.83 22.62 26.66
N ARG A 348 4.82 21.81 26.24
CA ARG A 348 6.25 22.14 26.35
C ARG A 348 6.65 23.31 25.44
N VAL A 349 5.83 23.64 24.44
CA VAL A 349 6.09 24.69 23.43
C VAL A 349 5.01 25.77 23.38
N SER A 350 3.95 25.65 24.20
CA SER A 350 2.79 26.56 24.19
C SER A 350 2.96 27.83 25.04
N GLY A 351 4.13 28.03 25.67
CA GLY A 351 4.45 29.20 26.49
C GLY A 351 4.58 30.53 25.72
N PRO A 352 4.69 31.68 26.41
CA PRO A 352 4.88 32.99 25.78
C PRO A 352 6.29 33.10 25.16
N LEU A 353 6.37 33.04 23.83
CA LEU A 353 7.63 33.02 23.08
C LEU A 353 8.15 34.41 22.66
N LEU A 354 7.34 35.46 22.82
CA LEU A 354 7.61 36.78 22.24
C LEU A 354 8.69 37.60 22.98
N GLU A 355 9.10 37.23 24.20
CA GLU A 355 10.10 37.97 24.99
C GLU A 355 11.56 37.55 24.72
N ASN A 356 11.91 37.32 23.46
CA ASN A 356 13.31 37.09 23.08
C ASN A 356 14.01 38.43 22.76
N LYS A 357 15.33 38.51 22.95
CA LYS A 357 16.18 39.69 22.66
C LYS A 357 16.04 40.18 21.21
N ASP A 358 15.67 39.30 20.30
CA ASP A 358 15.51 39.61 18.88
C ASP A 358 14.16 40.29 18.55
N TRP A 359 13.17 40.28 19.47
CA TRP A 359 11.83 40.83 19.22
C TRP A 359 11.84 42.33 18.97
N GLU A 360 12.54 43.11 19.81
CA GLU A 360 12.65 44.55 19.62
C GLU A 360 13.26 44.90 18.26
N GLN A 361 14.27 44.14 17.83
CA GLN A 361 14.92 44.32 16.55
C GLN A 361 13.99 43.95 15.39
N MET A 362 13.23 42.86 15.51
CA MET A 362 12.21 42.47 14.50
C MET A 362 11.12 43.53 14.34
N VAL A 363 10.63 44.10 15.44
CA VAL A 363 9.61 45.16 15.42
C VAL A 363 10.15 46.44 14.76
N ARG A 364 11.41 46.81 15.03
CA ARG A 364 12.05 47.94 14.34
C ARG A 364 12.13 47.68 12.84
N THR A 365 12.63 46.52 12.43
CA THR A 365 12.72 46.15 11.01
C THR A 365 11.35 46.08 10.33
N PHE A 366 10.30 45.67 11.03
CA PHE A 366 8.92 45.74 10.53
C PHE A 366 8.52 47.18 10.16
N TYR A 367 8.66 48.13 11.09
CA TYR A 367 8.26 49.51 10.84
C TYR A 367 9.19 50.24 9.83
N GLU A 368 10.46 49.84 9.74
CA GLU A 368 11.38 50.34 8.72
C GLU A 368 10.98 49.89 7.30
N MET A 369 10.38 48.70 7.17
CA MET A 369 9.94 48.14 5.89
C MET A 369 8.46 48.38 5.59
N ALA A 370 7.70 48.94 6.53
CA ALA A 370 6.28 49.19 6.40
C ALA A 370 5.99 50.37 5.45
N ASP A 371 4.89 50.26 4.73
CA ASP A 371 4.39 51.31 3.85
C ASP A 371 3.75 52.47 4.64
N LYS A 372 3.16 53.44 3.93
CA LYS A 372 2.50 54.60 4.56
C LYS A 372 1.30 54.23 5.43
N LYS A 373 0.76 53.02 5.29
CA LYS A 373 -0.36 52.50 6.09
C LYS A 373 0.11 51.65 7.27
N GLY A 374 1.42 51.45 7.43
CA GLY A 374 1.97 50.57 8.46
C GLY A 374 1.83 49.09 8.11
N GLU A 375 1.77 48.74 6.82
CA GLU A 375 1.63 47.37 6.33
C GLU A 375 2.90 46.93 5.58
N ILE A 376 3.23 45.63 5.64
CA ILE A 376 4.35 45.03 4.89
C ILE A 376 3.84 44.02 3.87
N ASP A 377 4.59 43.80 2.79
CA ASP A 377 4.30 42.76 1.81
C ASP A 377 5.11 41.46 2.07
N HIS A 378 4.86 40.46 1.24
CA HIS A 378 5.58 39.17 1.29
C HIS A 378 7.10 39.27 1.05
N VAL A 379 7.60 40.33 0.38
CA VAL A 379 9.04 40.53 0.14
C VAL A 379 9.70 41.01 1.43
N ALA A 380 9.11 42.03 2.06
CA ALA A 380 9.55 42.54 3.35
C ALA A 380 9.49 41.45 4.44
N LEU A 381 8.39 40.69 4.50
CA LEU A 381 8.27 39.55 5.42
C LEU A 381 9.37 38.50 5.16
N SER A 382 9.64 38.15 3.91
CA SER A 382 10.70 37.20 3.55
C SER A 382 12.09 37.65 4.02
N SER A 383 12.37 38.96 3.93
CA SER A 383 13.63 39.54 4.43
C SER A 383 13.76 39.37 5.94
N ILE A 384 12.70 39.69 6.69
CA ILE A 384 12.65 39.52 8.15
C ILE A 384 12.84 38.04 8.53
N LEU A 385 12.06 37.13 7.94
CA LEU A 385 12.15 35.70 8.27
C LEU A 385 13.54 35.13 7.96
N ASN A 386 14.12 35.52 6.83
CA ASN A 386 15.46 35.10 6.46
C ASN A 386 16.50 35.63 7.45
N GLN A 387 16.40 36.88 7.91
CA GLN A 387 17.34 37.48 8.85
C GLN A 387 17.31 36.84 10.25
N PHE A 388 16.10 36.61 10.79
CA PHE A 388 15.95 36.23 12.20
C PHE A 388 15.78 34.73 12.45
N PHE A 389 15.25 33.97 11.48
CA PHE A 389 14.95 32.54 11.66
C PHE A 389 15.81 31.63 10.81
N PHE A 390 15.97 31.94 9.53
CA PHE A 390 16.56 31.00 8.57
C PHE A 390 18.04 31.25 8.27
N ALA A 391 18.58 32.45 8.53
CA ALA A 391 19.99 32.71 8.33
C ALA A 391 20.86 31.80 9.21
N PRO A 392 21.94 31.21 8.67
CA PRO A 392 22.85 30.40 9.46
C PRO A 392 23.46 31.25 10.57
N LYS A 393 23.13 30.94 11.83
CA LYS A 393 23.78 31.57 12.99
C LYS A 393 25.25 31.17 12.94
N ILE A 394 26.15 32.13 12.72
CA ILE A 394 27.59 31.91 12.81
C ILE A 394 27.87 31.47 14.26
N LYS A 395 28.07 30.17 14.48
CA LYS A 395 28.50 29.66 15.78
C LYS A 395 29.88 30.26 16.05
N SER A 396 29.97 31.28 16.90
CA SER A 396 31.24 31.67 17.50
C SER A 396 31.63 30.57 18.48
N THR A 397 32.33 29.54 18.00
CA THR A 397 32.91 28.54 18.90
C THR A 397 34.07 29.18 19.65
N LYS A 398 33.78 29.85 20.78
CA LYS A 398 34.69 29.77 21.93
C LYS A 398 34.39 28.45 22.63
N SER A 399 34.85 27.35 22.03
CA SER A 399 34.82 26.03 22.65
C SER A 399 36.25 25.57 22.85
N THR A 400 36.64 25.46 24.11
CA THR A 400 37.83 24.77 24.59
C THR A 400 37.92 23.40 23.91
N ARG A 401 38.81 23.28 22.93
CA ARG A 401 39.11 22.01 22.28
C ARG A 401 39.63 21.03 23.33
N SER A 402 38.81 20.05 23.65
CA SER A 402 39.18 18.87 24.43
C SER A 402 40.36 18.17 23.74
N PHE A 403 41.51 18.23 24.40
CA PHE A 403 42.76 17.51 24.14
C PHE A 403 42.54 16.02 23.82
N TRP A 404 41.46 15.43 24.34
CA TRP A 404 41.11 14.01 24.19
C TRP A 404 40.65 13.62 22.78
N LYS A 405 40.02 14.53 22.00
CA LYS A 405 39.65 14.23 20.60
C LYS A 405 40.89 14.08 19.71
N SER A 406 41.97 14.79 20.01
CA SER A 406 43.22 14.70 19.23
C SER A 406 43.97 13.39 19.50
N ILE A 407 43.89 12.88 20.73
CA ILE A 407 44.51 11.60 21.14
C ILE A 407 43.77 10.40 20.51
N CYS A 408 42.43 10.41 20.51
CA CYS A 408 41.66 9.33 19.89
C CYS A 408 41.85 9.27 18.37
N LEU A 409 41.95 10.43 17.70
CA LEU A 409 42.15 10.49 16.26
C LEU A 409 43.56 10.05 15.85
N SER A 410 44.58 10.33 16.68
CA SER A 410 45.96 9.88 16.42
C SER A 410 46.17 8.39 16.72
N LEU A 411 45.43 7.81 17.67
CA LEU A 411 45.40 6.35 17.89
C LEU A 411 44.72 5.58 16.75
N GLN A 412 43.65 6.12 16.15
CA GLN A 412 42.99 5.50 14.98
C GLN A 412 43.87 5.50 13.72
N ILE A 413 44.70 6.53 13.54
CA ILE A 413 45.61 6.64 12.39
C ILE A 413 46.78 5.64 12.51
N PHE A 414 47.23 5.33 13.73
CA PHE A 414 48.33 4.39 13.95
C PHE A 414 47.94 2.91 13.80
N LEU A 415 46.67 2.56 14.04
CA LEU A 415 46.21 1.16 14.09
C LEU A 415 45.66 0.61 12.76
N LEU A 416 45.30 1.45 11.79
CA LEU A 416 44.51 1.01 10.64
C LEU A 416 45.18 1.07 9.26
N CYS A 417 46.49 1.40 9.16
CA CYS A 417 47.33 1.29 7.95
C CYS A 417 46.57 1.10 6.62
N ARG A 418 45.75 2.09 6.23
CA ARG A 418 45.06 2.10 4.94
C ARG A 418 45.10 3.52 4.37
N TRP A 419 45.96 3.67 3.37
CA TRP A 419 45.92 4.76 2.41
C TRP A 419 44.65 4.62 1.56
N MET A 420 43.59 5.33 1.95
CA MET A 420 42.55 5.76 1.03
C MET A 420 42.24 7.22 1.31
N PRO A 421 42.20 8.10 0.30
CA PRO A 421 41.73 9.46 0.50
C PRO A 421 40.24 9.40 0.86
N TYR A 422 39.93 9.64 2.13
CA TYR A 422 38.57 9.93 2.55
C TYR A 422 38.21 11.29 1.92
N PRO A 423 37.19 11.40 1.05
CA PRO A 423 36.71 12.70 0.66
C PRO A 423 36.20 13.35 1.95
N ALA A 424 36.82 14.47 2.35
CA ALA A 424 36.31 15.28 3.43
C ALA A 424 34.83 15.56 3.13
N PRO A 425 33.91 15.42 4.11
CA PRO A 425 32.52 15.78 3.88
C PRO A 425 32.51 17.23 3.39
N SER A 426 32.10 17.42 2.14
CA SER A 426 31.84 18.73 1.59
C SER A 426 30.78 19.35 2.48
N LYS A 427 31.11 20.43 3.18
CA LYS A 427 30.10 21.25 3.86
C LYS A 427 29.15 21.74 2.75
N PRO A 428 27.87 21.37 2.74
CA PRO A 428 26.95 22.06 1.88
C PRO A 428 26.72 23.42 2.54
N ASN A 429 27.48 24.42 2.12
CA ASN A 429 27.12 25.81 2.42
C ASN A 429 25.97 26.16 1.46
N ARG A 430 24.80 25.53 1.66
CA ARG A 430 23.59 25.87 0.91
C ARG A 430 23.16 27.23 1.46
N SER A 431 23.33 28.28 0.67
CA SER A 431 22.68 29.55 0.97
C SER A 431 21.19 29.30 1.07
N VAL A 432 20.55 29.71 2.17
CA VAL A 432 19.09 29.61 2.36
C VAL A 432 18.39 29.94 1.04
N ASN A 433 17.54 29.04 0.55
CA ASN A 433 16.86 29.23 -0.72
C ASN A 433 15.86 30.40 -0.59
N ARG A 434 16.30 31.61 -0.97
CA ARG A 434 15.49 32.84 -0.88
C ARG A 434 14.14 32.71 -1.58
N SER A 435 14.05 31.90 -2.63
CA SER A 435 12.80 31.61 -3.34
C SER A 435 11.81 30.85 -2.44
N LEU A 436 12.30 29.90 -1.64
CA LEU A 436 11.48 29.11 -0.72
C LEU A 436 10.97 29.94 0.46
N VAL A 437 11.80 30.82 1.05
CA VAL A 437 11.36 31.75 2.10
C VAL A 437 10.27 32.69 1.56
N HIS A 438 10.42 33.15 0.31
CA HIS A 438 9.41 33.98 -0.35
C HIS A 438 8.08 33.23 -0.58
N GLN A 439 8.12 31.93 -0.91
CA GLN A 439 6.93 31.09 -0.96
C GLN A 439 6.27 30.96 0.43
N ILE A 440 7.05 30.69 1.47
CA ILE A 440 6.57 30.61 2.87
C ILE A 440 5.87 31.92 3.26
N SER A 441 6.48 33.07 2.98
CA SER A 441 5.90 34.39 3.29
C SER A 441 4.54 34.60 2.59
N LYS A 442 4.39 34.20 1.33
CA LYS A 442 3.09 34.27 0.62
C LYS A 442 2.02 33.41 1.30
N LEU A 443 2.37 32.17 1.66
CA LEU A 443 1.43 31.25 2.31
C LEU A 443 1.03 31.74 3.71
N LEU A 444 1.96 32.29 4.48
CA LEU A 444 1.70 32.85 5.80
C LEU A 444 0.79 34.09 5.77
N ILE A 445 0.99 34.98 4.79
CA ILE A 445 0.12 36.15 4.60
C ILE A 445 -1.29 35.69 4.21
N ALA A 446 -1.40 34.77 3.24
CA ALA A 446 -2.70 34.24 2.82
C ALA A 446 -3.50 33.64 3.98
N ARG A 447 -2.81 33.01 4.94
CA ARG A 447 -3.44 32.42 6.13
C ARG A 447 -4.06 33.46 7.07
N VAL A 448 -3.33 34.54 7.38
CA VAL A 448 -3.83 35.58 8.31
C VAL A 448 -4.73 36.61 7.61
N ASN A 449 -4.85 36.53 6.28
CA ASN A 449 -5.59 37.47 5.46
C ASN A 449 -6.57 36.76 4.51
N PRO A 450 -7.74 36.33 4.99
CA PRO A 450 -8.76 35.65 4.18
C PRO A 450 -9.34 36.53 3.06
N ASN A 451 -9.15 37.86 3.12
CA ASN A 451 -9.64 38.81 2.11
C ASN A 451 -8.74 38.88 0.85
N LYS A 452 -7.74 37.99 0.72
CA LYS A 452 -6.76 37.97 -0.38
C LYS A 452 -5.91 39.24 -0.51
N SER A 453 -5.82 40.07 0.53
CA SER A 453 -4.85 41.17 0.52
C SER A 453 -3.43 40.59 0.63
N THR A 454 -2.52 41.14 -0.17
CA THR A 454 -1.10 40.74 -0.21
C THR A 454 -0.26 41.43 0.86
N GLN A 455 -0.91 42.22 1.72
CA GLN A 455 -0.29 43.04 2.75
C GLN A 455 -0.67 42.60 4.17
N LEU A 456 0.22 42.91 5.11
CA LEU A 456 0.23 42.40 6.48
C LEU A 456 0.38 43.57 7.47
N ASN A 457 -0.58 43.73 8.37
CA ASN A 457 -0.48 44.70 9.46
C ASN A 457 0.32 44.15 10.66
N TYR A 458 0.58 45.00 11.66
CA TYR A 458 1.40 44.64 12.81
C TYR A 458 0.83 43.49 13.67
N ASP A 459 -0.47 43.43 13.89
CA ASP A 459 -1.09 42.37 14.71
C ASP A 459 -1.04 41.01 13.99
N GLN A 460 -1.26 41.02 12.68
CA GLN A 460 -1.10 39.85 11.82
C GLN A 460 0.37 39.39 11.79
N PHE A 461 1.31 40.34 11.71
CA PHE A 461 2.75 40.06 11.81
C PHE A 461 3.11 39.38 13.13
N LYS A 462 2.64 39.92 14.26
CA LYS A 462 2.86 39.33 15.58
C LYS A 462 2.35 37.89 15.66
N THR A 463 1.21 37.61 15.05
CA THR A 463 0.63 36.26 14.98
C THR A 463 1.52 35.30 14.17
N ILE A 464 2.01 35.73 13.00
CA ILE A 464 2.93 34.92 12.17
C ILE A 464 4.22 34.61 12.94
N ILE A 465 4.83 35.62 13.57
CA ILE A 465 6.10 35.42 14.27
C ILE A 465 5.95 34.47 15.45
N ARG A 466 4.86 34.57 16.21
CA ARG A 466 4.57 33.64 17.30
C ARG A 466 4.50 32.20 16.79
N ASP A 467 3.81 31.96 15.69
CA ASP A 467 3.64 30.62 15.14
C ASP A 467 4.97 30.05 14.61
N ILE A 468 5.83 30.88 14.01
CA ILE A 468 7.17 30.44 13.59
C ILE A 468 8.07 30.14 14.79
N GLN A 469 8.03 30.96 15.84
CA GLN A 469 8.77 30.69 17.09
C GLN A 469 8.32 29.37 17.72
N GLN A 470 7.02 29.09 17.66
CA GLN A 470 6.42 27.84 18.11
C GLN A 470 6.94 26.65 17.31
N TRP A 471 6.89 26.71 15.98
CA TRP A 471 7.43 25.65 15.13
C TRP A 471 8.93 25.47 15.28
N GLN A 472 9.68 26.56 15.51
CA GLN A 472 11.10 26.49 15.84
C GLN A 472 11.35 25.79 17.19
N ALA A 473 10.53 26.05 18.21
CA ALA A 473 10.62 25.36 19.49
C ALA A 473 10.33 23.86 19.34
N VAL A 474 9.31 23.50 18.55
CA VAL A 474 9.00 22.09 18.23
C VAL A 474 10.16 21.44 17.47
N PHE A 475 10.68 22.09 16.44
CA PHE A 475 11.82 21.58 15.67
C PHE A 475 13.01 21.25 16.59
N ASN A 476 13.39 22.19 17.47
CA ASN A 476 14.50 22.00 18.41
C ASN A 476 14.21 20.92 19.47
N LEU A 477 12.94 20.65 19.78
CA LEU A 477 12.55 19.62 20.74
C LEU A 477 12.71 18.21 20.16
N TYR A 478 12.54 18.05 18.84
CA TYR A 478 12.61 16.77 18.14
C TYR A 478 13.95 16.54 17.41
N ASP A 479 14.74 17.58 17.14
CA ASP A 479 16.14 17.50 16.70
C ASP A 479 17.07 17.13 17.89
N LEU A 480 16.87 15.93 18.45
CA LEU A 480 17.53 15.49 19.69
C LEU A 480 19.06 15.39 19.57
N ASP A 481 19.56 15.11 18.36
CA ASP A 481 20.98 15.02 18.08
C ASP A 481 21.62 16.37 17.71
N ALA A 482 20.81 17.44 17.68
CA ALA A 482 21.18 18.78 17.25
C ALA A 482 21.90 18.77 15.89
N SER A 483 21.51 17.84 15.01
CA SER A 483 22.02 17.73 13.65
C SER A 483 21.59 18.91 12.80
N GLY A 484 20.51 19.60 13.21
CA GLY A 484 19.86 20.66 12.45
C GLY A 484 18.86 20.12 11.43
N HIS A 485 18.46 18.84 11.56
CA HIS A 485 17.62 18.15 10.60
C HIS A 485 16.65 17.21 11.29
N LEU A 486 15.41 17.11 10.80
CA LEU A 486 14.45 16.12 11.27
C LEU A 486 14.45 14.89 10.36
N ASP A 487 14.54 13.71 10.96
CA ASP A 487 14.27 12.44 10.32
C ASP A 487 12.76 12.18 10.17
N ARG A 488 12.40 11.07 9.53
CA ARG A 488 11.00 10.72 9.26
C ARG A 488 10.16 10.49 10.53
N LYS A 489 10.73 9.84 11.55
CA LYS A 489 10.04 9.58 12.82
C LYS A 489 9.81 10.89 13.56
N GLU A 490 10.84 11.71 13.58
CA GLU A 490 10.85 13.03 14.21
C GLU A 490 9.84 13.95 13.54
N LEU A 491 9.73 13.94 12.20
CA LEU A 491 8.76 14.77 11.47
C LEU A 491 7.31 14.49 11.88
N LYS A 492 6.90 13.21 11.94
CA LYS A 492 5.51 12.88 12.32
C LYS A 492 5.21 13.34 13.74
N GLN A 493 6.16 13.13 14.67
CA GLN A 493 6.01 13.58 16.05
C GLN A 493 6.01 15.11 16.16
N ALA A 494 6.86 15.80 15.40
CA ALA A 494 6.94 17.25 15.35
C ALA A 494 5.67 17.89 14.76
N LEU A 495 5.07 17.31 13.72
CA LEU A 495 3.78 17.79 13.20
C LEU A 495 2.67 17.62 14.24
N ASN A 496 2.61 16.46 14.91
CA ASN A 496 1.66 16.22 15.98
C ASN A 496 1.81 17.21 17.14
N SER A 497 3.04 17.46 17.61
CA SER A 497 3.30 18.44 18.69
C SER A 497 3.11 19.90 18.27
N SER A 498 3.19 20.19 16.97
CA SER A 498 2.81 21.48 16.40
C SER A 498 1.30 21.71 16.33
N GLY A 499 0.48 20.73 16.76
CA GLY A 499 -0.98 20.81 16.76
C GLY A 499 -1.62 20.31 15.46
N PHE A 500 -0.93 19.48 14.68
CA PHE A 500 -1.45 18.88 13.45
C PHE A 500 -1.49 17.37 13.59
N ASN A 501 -2.68 16.78 13.63
CA ASN A 501 -2.81 15.34 13.55
C ASN A 501 -2.73 14.93 12.08
N VAL A 502 -1.69 14.19 11.68
CA VAL A 502 -1.47 13.79 10.28
C VAL A 502 -1.32 12.28 10.14
N ASN A 503 -2.06 11.70 9.19
CA ASN A 503 -1.95 10.29 8.86
C ASN A 503 -0.64 9.97 8.11
N ASN A 504 -0.33 8.68 8.01
CA ASN A 504 0.85 8.18 7.32
C ASN A 504 0.85 8.64 5.86
N ARG A 505 -0.28 8.54 5.16
CA ARG A 505 -0.39 8.94 3.75
C ARG A 505 0.01 10.42 3.53
N VAL A 506 -0.46 11.33 4.37
CA VAL A 506 -0.09 12.76 4.28
C VAL A 506 1.38 12.94 4.60
N THR A 507 1.86 12.36 5.70
CA THR A 507 3.28 12.44 6.12
C THR A 507 4.22 11.95 5.01
N ASN A 508 3.87 10.86 4.36
CA ASN A 508 4.69 10.22 3.34
C ASN A 508 4.68 11.04 2.04
N ASN A 509 3.54 11.60 1.65
CA ASN A 509 3.45 12.54 0.53
C ASN A 509 4.26 13.83 0.76
N LEU A 510 4.26 14.37 1.99
CA LEU A 510 5.08 15.53 2.34
C LEU A 510 6.58 15.21 2.20
N LEU A 511 7.00 14.04 2.69
CA LEU A 511 8.39 13.58 2.56
C LEU A 511 8.79 13.32 1.11
N LYS A 512 7.93 12.68 0.33
CA LYS A 512 8.17 12.42 -1.09
C LYS A 512 8.36 13.72 -1.86
N ARG A 513 7.48 14.71 -1.66
CA ARG A 513 7.62 16.05 -2.24
C ARG A 513 8.90 16.76 -1.80
N SER A 514 9.32 16.57 -0.56
CA SER A 514 10.58 17.11 -0.04
C SER A 514 11.78 16.48 -0.75
N HIS A 515 11.79 15.15 -0.88
CA HIS A 515 12.85 14.41 -1.57
C HIS A 515 12.91 14.74 -3.08
N GLU A 516 11.76 14.85 -3.76
CA GLU A 516 11.68 15.30 -5.16
C GLU A 516 12.25 16.71 -5.38
N ARG A 517 12.27 17.55 -4.33
CA ARG A 517 12.92 18.87 -4.33
C ARG A 517 14.43 18.80 -4.02
N GLY A 518 14.99 17.60 -3.88
CA GLY A 518 16.40 17.37 -3.52
C GLY A 518 16.71 17.80 -2.08
N ILE A 519 15.76 17.58 -1.17
CA ILE A 519 15.91 17.79 0.27
C ILE A 519 16.12 16.42 0.90
N ASP A 520 17.39 16.06 1.13
CA ASP A 520 17.74 14.82 1.84
C ASP A 520 17.63 14.95 3.36
N ARG A 521 17.56 16.19 3.86
CA ARG A 521 17.53 16.50 5.29
C ARG A 521 16.61 17.69 5.53
N MET A 522 15.57 17.49 6.34
CA MET A 522 14.56 18.51 6.58
C MET A 522 15.07 19.57 7.56
N GLU A 523 15.48 20.73 7.04
CA GLU A 523 15.90 21.87 7.86
C GLU A 523 14.67 22.61 8.43
N LEU A 524 14.89 23.53 9.37
CA LEU A 524 13.80 24.34 9.96
C LEU A 524 12.94 25.03 8.89
N VAL A 525 13.55 25.54 7.82
CA VAL A 525 12.83 26.21 6.74
C VAL A 525 11.87 25.27 6.00
N ASP A 526 12.26 24.01 5.82
CA ASP A 526 11.45 22.98 5.18
C ASP A 526 10.32 22.51 6.12
N PHE A 527 10.62 22.35 7.41
CA PHE A 527 9.63 22.02 8.43
C PHE A 527 8.54 23.09 8.54
N VAL A 528 8.92 24.38 8.54
CA VAL A 528 7.97 25.50 8.53
C VAL A 528 7.09 25.45 7.29
N LEU A 529 7.65 25.18 6.11
CA LEU A 529 6.87 25.03 4.88
C LEU A 529 5.86 23.87 4.98
N CYS A 530 6.31 22.68 5.41
CA CYS A 530 5.44 21.52 5.61
C CYS A 530 4.29 21.82 6.57
N THR A 531 4.57 22.57 7.64
CA THR A 531 3.59 22.91 8.66
C THR A 531 2.53 23.89 8.13
N VAL A 532 2.95 24.91 7.37
CA VAL A 532 2.04 25.85 6.71
C VAL A 532 1.19 25.15 5.64
N GLU A 533 1.79 24.29 4.81
CA GLU A 533 1.07 23.52 3.80
C GLU A 533 0.05 22.54 4.43
N SER A 534 0.44 21.86 5.51
CA SER A 534 -0.44 20.93 6.25
C SER A 534 -1.64 21.67 6.83
N ARG A 535 -1.40 22.84 7.42
CA ARG A 535 -2.47 23.70 7.95
C ARG A 535 -3.47 24.10 6.88
N ASN A 536 -2.98 24.63 5.77
CA ASN A 536 -3.83 25.07 4.66
C ASN A 536 -4.66 23.90 4.10
N ALA A 537 -4.08 22.71 4.00
CA ALA A 537 -4.79 21.52 3.55
C ALA A 537 -5.93 21.11 4.51
N ILE A 538 -5.70 21.18 5.83
CA ILE A 538 -6.71 20.89 6.85
C ILE A 538 -7.86 21.92 6.78
N GLU A 539 -7.54 23.21 6.71
CA GLU A 539 -8.54 24.29 6.63
C GLU A 539 -9.40 24.17 5.36
N LEU A 540 -8.78 23.83 4.21
CA LEU A 540 -9.50 23.58 2.96
C LEU A 540 -10.43 22.36 3.08
N HIS A 541 -9.97 21.28 3.71
CA HIS A 541 -10.77 20.07 3.88
C HIS A 541 -12.02 20.33 4.76
N GLN A 542 -11.85 21.02 5.89
CA GLN A 542 -12.96 21.39 6.78
C GLN A 542 -13.99 22.28 6.06
N ASN A 543 -13.53 23.27 5.30
CA ASN A 543 -14.42 24.13 4.51
C ASN A 543 -15.21 23.33 3.45
N MET A 544 -14.59 22.34 2.80
CA MET A 544 -15.27 21.47 1.84
C MET A 544 -16.30 20.55 2.52
N GLU A 545 -15.98 19.97 3.68
CA GLU A 545 -16.93 19.15 4.45
C GLU A 545 -18.13 19.96 4.91
N GLU A 546 -17.92 21.18 5.43
CA GLU A 546 -19.02 22.09 5.78
C GLU A 546 -19.90 22.42 4.57
N THR A 547 -19.29 22.67 3.42
CA THR A 547 -20.01 22.96 2.18
C THR A 547 -20.82 21.75 1.72
N ALA A 548 -20.22 20.55 1.76
CA ALA A 548 -20.90 19.31 1.41
C ALA A 548 -22.08 19.03 2.36
N ASN A 549 -21.87 19.19 3.67
CA ASN A 549 -22.92 18.99 4.67
C ASN A 549 -24.08 19.97 4.49
N ARG A 550 -23.82 21.24 4.11
CA ARG A 550 -24.88 22.20 3.76
C ARG A 550 -25.67 21.76 2.52
N ILE A 551 -25.00 21.33 1.46
CA ILE A 551 -25.64 20.83 0.24
C ILE A 551 -26.50 19.59 0.53
N PHE A 552 -26.03 18.68 1.39
CA PHE A 552 -26.79 17.50 1.79
C PHE A 552 -27.96 17.82 2.75
N ALA A 553 -27.84 18.87 3.56
CA ALA A 553 -28.94 19.35 4.39
C ALA A 553 -30.05 19.99 3.55
N ASP A 554 -29.69 20.82 2.56
CA ASP A 554 -30.65 21.46 1.65
C ASP A 554 -31.41 20.43 0.80
N LYS A 555 -30.75 19.32 0.41
CA LYS A 555 -31.39 18.21 -0.33
C LYS A 555 -32.30 17.30 0.53
N LYS A 556 -32.31 17.44 1.85
CA LYS A 556 -33.24 16.72 2.74
C LYS A 556 -34.49 17.54 3.07
N THR A 557 -34.52 18.81 2.69
CA THR A 557 -35.63 19.74 2.92
C THR A 557 -36.53 19.97 1.71
N ASP A 558 -36.19 19.36 0.56
CA ASP A 558 -37.04 19.20 -0.63
C ASP A 558 -37.46 17.72 -0.77
#